data_AF-A0A202ECX7-F1
#
_entry.id   AF-A0A202ECX7-F1
#
_cell.length_a   1.000
_cell.length_b   1.000
_cell.length_c   1.000
_cell.angle_alpha   90.00
_cell.angle_beta   90.00
_cell.angle_gamma   90.00
#
_symmetry.space_group_name_H-M   'P 1'
#
loop_
_entity.id
_entity.type
_entity.pdbx_description
1 polymer ?
#
loop_
_entity_poly.entity_id
_entity_poly.type
_entity_poly.pdbx_seq_one_letter_code
_entity_poly.pdbx_strand_id
1 'polypeptide(L)'
;MLPRFVGRLGIADAVTVANAALGFVAVVVAMVDIDLAARLILLAAVADGLDGLLARRYGGTDAGPYLDSLADVASFAVAPAVLAFLVVTDGLTITLETVTLELVLVAIVCAMFVAAAVVRLGMYTAYDISGNYTEGVQTTLAATILGAAILAGVTDPWLILAITGAFCYLMVSRIRYPDLLARDAGIMGVVHVLAILIPNVAGRTFPYALLTLGIAYMAFGPWLYWRSAEESQAAETDAHGNA
;
A
#
# COMPACT_ATOMS: atom_id res chain seq x y z
N MET A 1 3.35 -34.30 -15.43
CA MET A 1 2.21 -33.72 -14.70
C MET A 1 2.40 -32.22 -14.71
N LEU A 2 1.42 -31.47 -15.22
CA LEU A 2 1.50 -30.00 -15.18
C LEU A 2 1.19 -29.53 -13.74
N PRO A 3 1.78 -28.42 -13.29
CA PRO A 3 1.42 -27.80 -12.01
C PRO A 3 -0.08 -27.48 -11.93
N ARG A 4 -0.67 -27.57 -10.73
CA ARG A 4 -2.13 -27.37 -10.48
C ARG A 4 -2.66 -25.99 -10.87
N PHE A 5 -1.78 -25.00 -11.05
CA PHE A 5 -2.13 -23.63 -11.39
C PHE A 5 -2.24 -23.38 -12.91
N VAL A 6 -1.74 -24.29 -13.75
CA VAL A 6 -1.76 -24.12 -15.21
C VAL A 6 -3.20 -24.15 -15.71
N GLY A 7 -3.62 -23.08 -16.41
CA GLY A 7 -4.97 -22.90 -16.92
C GLY A 7 -5.97 -22.32 -15.91
N ARG A 8 -5.53 -21.97 -14.69
CA ARG A 8 -6.37 -21.36 -13.64
C ARG A 8 -5.90 -19.97 -13.20
N LEU A 9 -4.68 -19.59 -13.56
CA LEU A 9 -4.14 -18.26 -13.31
C LEU A 9 -4.16 -17.42 -14.59
N GLY A 10 -4.60 -16.17 -14.45
CA GLY A 10 -4.56 -15.15 -15.49
C GLY A 10 -3.28 -14.33 -15.46
N ILE A 11 -3.20 -13.36 -16.37
CA ILE A 11 -2.07 -12.41 -16.44
C ILE A 11 -2.05 -11.52 -15.19
N ALA A 12 -3.22 -11.09 -14.70
CA ALA A 12 -3.34 -10.32 -13.46
C ALA A 12 -2.75 -11.08 -12.27
N ASP A 13 -3.16 -12.34 -12.07
CA ASP A 13 -2.66 -13.17 -10.97
C ASP A 13 -1.13 -13.35 -11.00
N ALA A 14 -0.53 -13.41 -12.20
CA ALA A 14 0.92 -13.49 -12.33
C ALA A 14 1.61 -12.19 -11.86
N VAL A 15 1.01 -11.02 -12.13
CA VAL A 15 1.49 -9.74 -11.63
C VAL A 15 1.32 -9.65 -10.13
N THR A 16 0.19 -10.10 -9.59
CA THR A 16 -0.07 -10.18 -8.14
C THR A 16 0.95 -11.07 -7.42
N VAL A 17 1.27 -12.25 -7.98
CA VAL A 17 2.30 -13.13 -7.40
C VAL A 17 3.69 -12.49 -7.49
N ALA A 18 3.99 -11.77 -8.58
CA ALA A 18 5.23 -10.99 -8.68
C ALA A 18 5.26 -9.84 -7.67
N ASN A 19 4.11 -9.22 -7.37
CA ASN A 19 3.97 -8.19 -6.34
C ASN A 19 4.38 -8.75 -4.97
N ALA A 20 3.88 -9.93 -4.58
CA ALA A 20 4.30 -10.59 -3.34
C ALA A 20 5.83 -10.82 -3.26
N ALA A 21 6.45 -11.20 -4.39
CA ALA A 21 7.90 -11.37 -4.48
C ALA A 21 8.64 -10.03 -4.32
N LEU A 22 8.12 -8.93 -4.87
CA LEU A 22 8.68 -7.59 -4.65
C LEU A 22 8.63 -7.19 -3.18
N GLY A 23 7.53 -7.48 -2.48
CA GLY A 23 7.43 -7.26 -1.02
C GLY A 23 8.51 -8.00 -0.23
N PHE A 24 8.73 -9.28 -0.54
CA PHE A 24 9.82 -10.04 0.08
C PHE A 24 11.20 -9.47 -0.24
N VAL A 25 11.47 -9.10 -1.49
CA VAL A 25 12.74 -8.49 -1.88
C VAL A 25 12.94 -7.15 -1.15
N ALA A 26 11.89 -6.35 -0.98
CA ALA A 26 11.96 -5.11 -0.21
C ALA A 26 12.39 -5.35 1.25
N VAL A 27 11.84 -6.38 1.91
CA VAL A 27 12.24 -6.78 3.27
C VAL A 27 13.74 -7.12 3.34
N VAL A 28 14.23 -7.92 2.39
CA VAL A 28 15.64 -8.32 2.36
C VAL A 28 16.55 -7.11 2.10
N VAL A 29 16.17 -6.27 1.14
CA VAL A 29 16.93 -5.07 0.76
C VAL A 29 16.95 -4.04 1.88
N ALA A 30 15.90 -3.94 2.70
CA ALA A 30 15.83 -2.99 3.81
C ALA A 30 16.97 -3.16 4.82
N MET A 31 17.55 -4.35 4.92
CA MET A 31 18.70 -4.62 5.79
C MET A 31 20.01 -3.97 5.31
N VAL A 32 20.05 -3.51 4.06
CA VAL A 32 21.26 -2.96 3.41
C VAL A 32 21.03 -1.55 2.87
N ASP A 33 19.85 -1.28 2.31
CA ASP A 33 19.49 -0.01 1.69
C ASP A 33 18.01 0.30 1.92
N ILE A 34 17.75 1.15 2.92
CA ILE A 34 16.41 1.60 3.32
C ILE A 34 15.73 2.39 2.19
N ASP A 35 16.46 3.23 1.45
CA ASP A 35 15.90 4.03 0.36
C ASP A 35 15.47 3.12 -0.80
N LEU A 36 16.29 2.12 -1.16
CA LEU A 36 15.93 1.14 -2.18
C LEU A 36 14.74 0.27 -1.75
N ALA A 37 14.69 -0.15 -0.49
CA ALA A 37 13.55 -0.90 0.03
C ALA A 37 12.24 -0.09 -0.01
N ALA A 38 12.29 1.19 0.39
CA ALA A 38 11.15 2.10 0.25
C ALA A 38 10.69 2.21 -1.21
N ARG A 39 11.62 2.34 -2.15
CA ARG A 39 11.32 2.39 -3.60
C ARG A 39 10.71 1.09 -4.12
N LEU A 40 11.11 -0.07 -3.59
CA LEU A 40 10.53 -1.36 -3.94
C LEU A 40 9.09 -1.52 -3.41
N ILE A 41 8.80 -1.03 -2.20
CA ILE A 41 7.42 -0.97 -1.68
C ILE A 41 6.55 -0.04 -2.54
N LEU A 42 7.09 1.12 -2.95
CA LEU A 42 6.38 2.01 -3.87
C LEU A 42 6.19 1.37 -5.24
N LEU A 43 7.16 0.61 -5.74
CA LEU A 43 7.04 -0.15 -6.99
C LEU A 43 5.97 -1.25 -6.89
N ALA A 44 5.88 -1.92 -5.74
CA ALA A 44 4.83 -2.88 -5.45
C ALA A 44 3.44 -2.23 -5.56
N ALA A 45 3.25 -1.00 -5.06
CA ALA A 45 1.99 -0.26 -5.23
C ALA A 45 1.66 0.07 -6.70
N VAL A 46 2.68 0.24 -7.56
CA VAL A 46 2.45 0.37 -9.01
C VAL A 46 2.03 -0.97 -9.62
N ALA A 47 2.66 -2.07 -9.21
CA ALA A 47 2.33 -3.41 -9.70
C ALA A 47 0.89 -3.83 -9.31
N ASP A 48 0.47 -3.52 -8.08
CA ASP A 48 -0.89 -3.66 -7.56
C ASP A 48 -1.91 -2.87 -8.42
N GLY A 49 -1.65 -1.59 -8.68
CA GLY A 49 -2.52 -0.82 -9.58
C GLY A 49 -2.60 -1.40 -11.01
N LEU A 50 -1.51 -2.02 -11.48
CA LEU A 50 -1.45 -2.66 -12.79
C LEU A 50 -2.22 -3.98 -12.84
N ASP A 51 -2.16 -4.84 -11.81
CA ASP A 51 -2.88 -6.11 -11.83
C ASP A 51 -4.41 -5.90 -11.84
N GLY A 52 -4.91 -4.90 -11.11
CA GLY A 52 -6.32 -4.53 -11.14
C GLY A 52 -6.75 -4.00 -12.51
N LEU A 53 -5.88 -3.25 -13.20
CA LEU A 53 -6.14 -2.82 -14.58
C LEU A 53 -6.15 -4.01 -15.55
N LEU A 54 -5.24 -4.97 -15.37
CA LEU A 54 -5.18 -6.18 -16.18
C LEU A 54 -6.38 -7.09 -15.93
N ALA A 55 -6.85 -7.23 -14.69
CA ALA A 55 -8.06 -7.98 -14.36
C ALA A 55 -9.30 -7.36 -15.00
N ARG A 56 -9.43 -6.03 -15.00
CA ARG A 56 -10.51 -5.33 -15.71
C ARG A 56 -10.45 -5.51 -17.23
N ARG A 57 -9.25 -5.57 -17.81
CA ARG A 57 -9.06 -5.67 -19.27
C ARG A 57 -9.14 -7.10 -19.82
N TYR A 58 -8.61 -8.08 -19.09
CA TYR A 58 -8.46 -9.46 -19.54
C TYR A 58 -9.37 -10.46 -18.80
N GLY A 59 -10.13 -9.98 -17.81
CA GLY A 59 -10.95 -10.82 -16.93
C GLY A 59 -10.18 -11.26 -15.69
N GLY A 60 -10.87 -11.30 -14.54
CA GLY A 60 -10.36 -11.87 -13.30
C GLY A 60 -10.53 -13.39 -13.25
N THR A 61 -9.84 -14.02 -12.29
CA THR A 61 -10.01 -15.46 -11.98
C THR A 61 -10.66 -15.62 -10.60
N ASP A 62 -11.23 -16.81 -10.32
CA ASP A 62 -11.81 -17.12 -9.01
C ASP A 62 -10.78 -17.05 -7.87
N ALA A 63 -9.49 -17.28 -8.19
CA ALA A 63 -8.40 -17.23 -7.22
C ALA A 63 -7.85 -15.81 -7.02
N GLY A 64 -8.06 -14.90 -7.98
CA GLY A 64 -7.47 -13.57 -8.02
C GLY A 64 -7.64 -12.77 -6.72
N PRO A 65 -8.87 -12.57 -6.21
CA PRO A 65 -9.09 -11.79 -4.98
C PRO A 65 -8.34 -12.33 -3.75
N TYR A 66 -8.17 -13.65 -3.67
CA TYR A 66 -7.41 -14.28 -2.58
C TYR A 66 -5.91 -14.11 -2.76
N LEU A 67 -5.41 -14.25 -3.99
CA LEU A 67 -4.00 -14.04 -4.31
C LEU A 67 -3.60 -12.58 -4.07
N ASP A 68 -4.47 -11.64 -4.41
CA ASP A 68 -4.33 -10.21 -4.21
C ASP A 68 -4.15 -9.87 -2.72
N SER A 69 -5.10 -10.27 -1.89
CA SER A 69 -4.99 -10.09 -0.44
C SER A 69 -3.74 -10.74 0.17
N LEU A 70 -3.32 -11.91 -0.34
CA LEU A 70 -2.10 -12.59 0.16
C LEU A 70 -0.83 -11.86 -0.29
N ALA A 71 -0.80 -11.32 -1.51
CA ALA A 71 0.31 -10.52 -2.00
C ALA A 71 0.42 -9.19 -1.24
N ASP A 72 -0.71 -8.55 -0.97
CA ASP A 72 -0.82 -7.33 -0.19
C ASP A 72 -0.28 -7.47 1.23
N VAL A 73 -0.46 -8.64 1.86
CA VAL A 73 0.16 -8.90 3.16
C VAL A 73 1.70 -8.84 3.06
N ALA A 74 2.30 -9.40 2.02
CA ALA A 74 3.74 -9.33 1.84
C ALA A 74 4.22 -7.90 1.53
N SER A 75 3.57 -7.23 0.55
CA SER A 75 4.02 -5.94 0.02
C SER A 75 3.61 -4.73 0.85
N PHE A 76 2.44 -4.75 1.48
CA PHE A 76 1.84 -3.59 2.13
C PHE A 76 1.55 -3.78 3.63
N ALA A 77 1.72 -5.00 4.16
CA ALA A 77 1.71 -5.23 5.61
C ALA A 77 3.11 -5.48 6.16
N VAL A 78 3.77 -6.55 5.71
CA VAL A 78 5.05 -7.01 6.26
C VAL A 78 6.19 -6.09 5.85
N ALA A 79 6.35 -5.78 4.56
CA ALA A 79 7.46 -4.95 4.09
C ALA A 79 7.51 -3.55 4.74
N PRO A 80 6.39 -2.79 4.82
CA PRO A 80 6.39 -1.48 5.50
C PRO A 80 6.62 -1.59 7.00
N ALA A 81 6.10 -2.62 7.66
CA ALA A 81 6.32 -2.84 9.10
C ALA A 81 7.79 -3.13 9.41
N VAL A 82 8.46 -3.94 8.59
CA VAL A 82 9.90 -4.20 8.73
C VAL A 82 10.70 -2.93 8.45
N LEU A 83 10.34 -2.17 7.41
CA LEU A 83 11.03 -0.92 7.08
C LEU A 83 10.92 0.09 8.25
N ALA A 84 9.73 0.27 8.82
CA ALA A 84 9.51 1.09 10.00
C ALA A 84 10.30 0.58 11.21
N PHE A 85 10.27 -0.74 11.46
CA PHE A 85 11.04 -1.36 12.55
C PHE A 85 12.52 -1.00 12.45
N LEU A 86 13.14 -1.20 11.28
CA LEU A 86 14.57 -0.94 11.07
C LEU A 86 14.92 0.54 11.26
N VAL A 87 14.16 1.45 10.65
CA VAL A 87 14.38 2.90 10.78
C VAL A 87 14.26 3.36 12.23
N VAL A 88 13.26 2.86 12.96
CA VAL A 88 13.03 3.25 14.35
C VAL A 88 14.11 2.67 15.27
N THR A 89 14.48 1.39 15.09
CA THR A 89 15.54 0.77 15.92
C THR A 89 16.90 1.40 15.67
N ASP A 90 17.22 1.74 14.42
CA ASP A 90 18.49 2.39 14.08
C ASP A 90 18.55 3.81 14.68
N GLY A 91 17.50 4.61 14.47
CA GLY A 91 17.47 5.99 14.99
C GLY A 91 17.38 6.10 16.52
N LEU A 92 16.87 5.06 17.21
CA LEU A 92 16.92 4.96 18.68
C LEU A 92 18.17 4.22 19.19
N THR A 93 19.07 3.78 18.31
CA THR A 93 20.28 3.00 18.65
C THR A 93 19.99 1.73 19.47
N ILE A 94 18.87 1.08 19.18
CA ILE A 94 18.43 -0.14 19.88
C ILE A 94 19.21 -1.34 19.34
N THR A 95 19.88 -2.08 20.23
CA THR A 95 20.58 -3.32 19.87
C THR A 95 19.64 -4.52 19.97
N LEU A 96 19.79 -5.49 19.06
CA LEU A 96 19.00 -6.74 19.06
C LEU A 96 19.59 -7.83 19.98
N GLU A 97 20.65 -7.51 20.72
CA GLU A 97 21.34 -8.45 21.63
C GLU A 97 20.59 -8.61 22.97
N THR A 98 19.82 -7.60 23.37
CA THR A 98 19.08 -7.59 24.63
C THR A 98 17.64 -7.14 24.42
N VAL A 99 16.72 -7.71 25.18
CA VAL A 99 15.30 -7.34 25.12
C VAL A 99 15.07 -6.10 25.99
N THR A 100 15.09 -4.92 25.37
CA THR A 100 14.76 -3.65 26.03
C THR A 100 13.27 -3.33 25.93
N LEU A 101 12.78 -2.41 26.76
CA LEU A 101 11.38 -1.97 26.71
C LEU A 101 11.09 -1.25 25.37
N GLU A 102 12.04 -0.49 24.85
CA GLU A 102 11.90 0.17 23.54
C GLU A 102 11.78 -0.86 22.42
N LEU A 103 12.62 -1.89 22.42
CA LEU A 103 12.55 -2.96 21.41
C LEU A 103 11.19 -3.66 21.42
N VAL A 104 10.68 -3.98 22.61
CA VAL A 104 9.36 -4.60 22.77
C VAL A 104 8.24 -3.67 22.28
N LEU A 105 8.31 -2.38 22.59
CA LEU A 105 7.33 -1.40 22.12
C LEU A 105 7.30 -1.31 20.59
N VAL A 106 8.47 -1.16 19.95
CA VAL A 106 8.59 -1.05 18.49
C VAL A 106 8.09 -2.34 17.82
N ALA A 107 8.47 -3.50 18.35
CA ALA A 107 8.01 -4.79 17.85
C ALA A 107 6.48 -4.96 17.96
N ILE A 108 5.88 -4.57 19.09
CA ILE A 108 4.42 -4.64 19.28
C ILE A 108 3.70 -3.74 18.28
N VAL A 109 4.16 -2.50 18.09
CA VAL A 109 3.51 -1.57 17.15
C VAL A 109 3.59 -2.11 15.71
N CYS A 110 4.75 -2.61 15.28
CA CYS A 110 4.93 -3.18 13.95
C CYS A 110 4.10 -4.47 13.77
N ALA A 111 4.02 -5.32 14.80
CA ALA A 111 3.17 -6.51 14.77
C ALA A 111 1.68 -6.16 14.70
N MET A 112 1.24 -5.12 15.42
CA MET A 112 -0.12 -4.61 15.37
C MET A 112 -0.46 -4.01 14.00
N PHE A 113 0.51 -3.36 13.33
CA PHE A 113 0.32 -2.87 11.96
C PHE A 113 0.05 -4.03 11.00
N VAL A 114 0.86 -5.10 11.06
CA VAL A 114 0.64 -6.30 10.24
C VAL A 114 -0.72 -6.93 10.56
N ALA A 115 -1.06 -7.07 11.85
CA ALA A 115 -2.34 -7.65 12.25
C ALA A 115 -3.55 -6.83 11.76
N ALA A 116 -3.49 -5.51 11.88
CA ALA A 116 -4.53 -4.59 11.39
C ALA A 116 -4.67 -4.68 9.87
N ALA A 117 -3.56 -4.73 9.14
CA ALA A 117 -3.56 -4.90 7.69
C ALA A 117 -4.20 -6.23 7.25
N VAL A 118 -3.84 -7.34 7.90
CA VAL A 118 -4.44 -8.66 7.64
C VAL A 118 -5.96 -8.65 7.89
N VAL A 119 -6.41 -8.05 8.99
CA VAL A 119 -7.84 -7.92 9.30
C VAL A 119 -8.54 -7.08 8.22
N ARG A 120 -7.97 -5.93 7.85
CA ARG A 120 -8.54 -5.04 6.82
C ARG A 120 -8.64 -5.74 5.46
N LEU A 121 -7.60 -6.44 5.02
CA LEU A 121 -7.59 -7.19 3.75
C LEU A 121 -8.59 -8.35 3.77
N GLY A 122 -8.66 -9.09 4.89
CA GLY A 122 -9.63 -10.18 5.05
C GLY A 122 -11.08 -9.69 5.02
N MET A 123 -11.37 -8.57 5.69
CA MET A 123 -12.71 -7.96 5.66
C MET A 123 -13.05 -7.43 4.26
N TYR A 124 -12.08 -6.80 3.58
CA TYR A 124 -12.27 -6.32 2.21
C TYR A 124 -12.66 -7.46 1.26
N THR A 125 -11.92 -8.56 1.29
CA THR A 125 -12.19 -9.75 0.45
C THR A 125 -13.50 -10.45 0.82
N ALA A 126 -13.93 -10.38 2.07
CA ALA A 126 -15.17 -11.04 2.50
C ALA A 126 -16.43 -10.19 2.23
N TYR A 127 -16.35 -8.86 2.31
CA TYR A 127 -17.54 -8.00 2.40
C TYR A 127 -17.56 -6.82 1.43
N ASP A 128 -16.41 -6.31 0.97
CA ASP A 128 -16.33 -5.00 0.32
C ASP A 128 -16.00 -5.05 -1.19
N ILE A 129 -15.89 -6.25 -1.77
CA ILE A 129 -15.54 -6.45 -3.21
C ILE A 129 -16.52 -5.74 -4.17
N SER A 130 -17.76 -5.46 -3.74
CA SER A 130 -18.83 -4.93 -4.61
C SER A 130 -19.16 -3.44 -4.40
N GLY A 131 -18.45 -2.73 -3.52
CA GLY A 131 -18.71 -1.32 -3.21
C GLY A 131 -17.83 -0.34 -4.02
N ASN A 132 -18.35 0.87 -4.28
CA ASN A 132 -17.58 2.01 -4.82
C ASN A 132 -16.78 2.77 -3.74
N TYR A 133 -16.58 2.14 -2.58
CA TYR A 133 -15.88 2.72 -1.43
C TYR A 133 -15.26 1.60 -0.60
N THR A 134 -14.22 1.93 0.16
CA THR A 134 -13.62 1.01 1.15
C THR A 134 -13.81 1.54 2.55
N GLU A 135 -14.00 0.66 3.53
CA GLU A 135 -13.97 1.04 4.95
C GLU A 135 -12.54 0.89 5.50
N GLY A 136 -12.06 1.92 6.18
CA GLY A 136 -10.69 2.01 6.66
C GLY A 136 -9.70 2.45 5.59
N VAL A 137 -8.53 2.95 6.05
CA VAL A 137 -7.44 3.34 5.15
C VAL A 137 -6.90 2.13 4.40
N GLN A 138 -6.61 2.28 3.10
CA GLN A 138 -6.05 1.20 2.30
C GLN A 138 -4.62 0.83 2.74
N THR A 139 -4.28 -0.46 2.75
CA THR A 139 -2.92 -0.95 3.06
C THR A 139 -1.89 -0.36 2.11
N THR A 140 -2.23 -0.30 0.82
CA THR A 140 -1.45 0.35 -0.24
C THR A 140 -1.17 1.83 0.08
N LEU A 141 -2.18 2.58 0.55
CA LEU A 141 -2.02 3.99 0.94
C LEU A 141 -1.13 4.14 2.18
N ALA A 142 -1.33 3.32 3.20
CA ALA A 142 -0.49 3.35 4.41
C ALA A 142 0.97 3.02 4.09
N ALA A 143 1.22 1.98 3.28
CA ALA A 143 2.54 1.60 2.81
C ALA A 143 3.18 2.71 1.96
N THR A 144 2.39 3.36 1.10
CA THR A 144 2.84 4.50 0.28
C THR A 144 3.24 5.69 1.14
N ILE A 145 2.44 6.05 2.15
CA ILE A 145 2.75 7.16 3.06
C ILE A 145 4.01 6.85 3.89
N LEU A 146 4.14 5.65 4.46
CA LEU A 146 5.34 5.25 5.20
C LEU A 146 6.59 5.23 4.31
N GLY A 147 6.51 4.59 3.14
CA GLY A 147 7.61 4.54 2.18
C GLY A 147 8.01 5.93 1.67
N ALA A 148 7.04 6.77 1.34
CA ALA A 148 7.29 8.15 0.91
C ALA A 148 7.88 9.02 2.02
N ALA A 149 7.43 8.86 3.27
CA ALA A 149 7.99 9.59 4.41
C ALA A 149 9.48 9.27 4.60
N ILE A 150 9.83 7.99 4.60
CA ILE A 150 11.22 7.53 4.73
C ILE A 150 12.06 8.02 3.54
N LEU A 151 11.54 7.88 2.31
CA LEU A 151 12.23 8.33 1.09
C LEU A 151 12.37 9.85 0.99
N ALA A 152 11.47 10.61 1.62
CA ALA A 152 11.56 12.06 1.78
C ALA A 152 12.60 12.46 2.85
N GLY A 153 13.18 11.51 3.58
CA GLY A 153 14.16 11.76 4.63
C GLY A 153 13.53 12.07 6.00
N VAL A 154 12.26 11.71 6.20
CA VAL A 154 11.65 11.75 7.54
C VAL A 154 12.16 10.54 8.31
N THR A 155 13.18 10.75 9.15
CA THR A 155 13.84 9.69 9.92
C THR A 155 13.70 9.86 11.43
N ASP A 156 12.82 10.76 11.90
CA ASP A 156 12.53 10.86 13.33
C ASP A 156 11.86 9.56 13.82
N PRO A 157 12.49 8.80 14.72
CA PRO A 157 12.02 7.46 15.08
C PRO A 157 10.65 7.47 15.72
N TRP A 158 10.39 8.44 16.60
CA TRP A 158 9.11 8.53 17.30
C TRP A 158 7.98 8.91 16.36
N LEU A 159 8.24 9.77 15.38
CA LEU A 159 7.29 10.13 14.33
C LEU A 159 6.96 8.92 13.44
N ILE A 160 7.95 8.15 12.98
CA ILE A 160 7.71 6.95 12.17
C ILE A 160 6.93 5.89 12.97
N LEU A 161 7.28 5.69 14.24
CA LEU A 161 6.55 4.78 15.12
C LEU A 161 5.12 5.25 15.36
N ALA A 162 4.91 6.55 15.56
CA ALA A 162 3.59 7.15 15.74
C ALA A 162 2.72 7.03 14.49
N ILE A 163 3.29 7.27 13.29
CA ILE A 163 2.60 7.10 12.01
C ILE A 163 2.20 5.62 11.82
N THR A 164 3.13 4.70 12.07
CA THR A 164 2.86 3.25 12.03
C THR A 164 1.73 2.87 12.98
N GLY A 165 1.78 3.33 14.23
CA GLY A 165 0.74 3.09 15.23
C GLY A 165 -0.61 3.71 14.87
N ALA A 166 -0.62 4.90 14.27
CA ALA A 166 -1.85 5.55 13.81
C ALA A 166 -2.54 4.72 12.71
N PHE A 167 -1.77 4.16 11.77
CA PHE A 167 -2.32 3.31 10.72
C PHE A 167 -2.95 2.01 11.24
N CYS A 168 -2.46 1.46 12.36
CA CYS A 168 -3.12 0.30 13.00
C CYS A 168 -4.60 0.57 13.31
N TYR A 169 -4.91 1.78 13.78
CA TYR A 169 -6.30 2.17 14.04
C TYR A 169 -7.04 2.56 12.75
N LEU A 170 -6.40 3.35 11.88
CA LEU A 170 -7.03 3.88 10.67
C LEU A 170 -7.45 2.77 9.69
N MET A 171 -6.68 1.68 9.58
CA MET A 171 -7.02 0.53 8.73
C MET A 171 -8.27 -0.23 9.19
N VAL A 172 -8.55 -0.25 10.49
CA VAL A 172 -9.70 -0.98 11.08
C VAL A 172 -10.84 -0.03 11.47
N SER A 173 -10.71 1.26 11.11
CA SER A 173 -11.74 2.27 11.35
C SER A 173 -12.90 2.11 10.37
N ARG A 174 -14.06 2.69 10.70
CA ARG A 174 -15.25 2.71 9.82
C ARG A 174 -15.28 3.93 8.89
N ILE A 175 -14.13 4.59 8.70
CA ILE A 175 -14.05 5.75 7.82
C ILE A 175 -14.14 5.26 6.38
N ARG A 176 -15.05 5.83 5.60
CA ARG A 176 -15.26 5.46 4.20
C ARG A 176 -14.38 6.31 3.29
N TYR A 177 -13.64 5.63 2.41
CA TYR A 177 -12.82 6.26 1.39
C TYR A 177 -13.39 5.97 0.01
N PRO A 178 -13.75 7.01 -0.77
CA PRO A 178 -14.21 6.84 -2.15
C PRO A 178 -13.02 6.54 -3.09
N ASP A 179 -13.27 5.81 -4.17
CA ASP A 179 -12.24 5.53 -5.18
C ASP A 179 -11.70 6.81 -5.84
N LEU A 180 -10.40 6.81 -6.15
CA LEU A 180 -9.75 7.91 -6.86
C LEU A 180 -10.39 8.15 -8.25
N LEU A 181 -10.72 9.40 -8.56
CA LEU A 181 -11.06 9.83 -9.92
C LEU A 181 -9.90 9.54 -10.87
N ALA A 182 -10.19 9.13 -12.11
CA ALA A 182 -9.18 8.73 -13.08
C ALA A 182 -8.11 9.81 -13.33
N ARG A 183 -8.50 11.09 -13.31
CA ARG A 183 -7.58 12.23 -13.46
C ARG A 183 -6.57 12.30 -12.32
N ASP A 184 -7.04 12.22 -11.08
CA ASP A 184 -6.22 12.38 -9.89
C ASP A 184 -5.38 11.13 -9.63
N ALA A 185 -5.91 9.95 -9.95
CA ALA A 185 -5.15 8.70 -10.01
C ALA A 185 -3.99 8.80 -11.01
N GLY A 186 -4.21 9.42 -12.18
CA GLY A 186 -3.17 9.67 -13.17
C GLY A 186 -2.06 10.60 -12.65
N ILE A 187 -2.43 11.72 -12.04
CA ILE A 187 -1.46 12.66 -11.45
C ILE A 187 -0.68 12.00 -10.32
N MET A 188 -1.39 11.34 -9.39
CA MET A 188 -0.78 10.62 -8.27
C MET A 188 0.18 9.53 -8.79
N GLY A 189 -0.22 8.76 -9.79
CA GLY A 189 0.61 7.73 -10.41
C GLY A 189 1.89 8.29 -11.06
N VAL A 190 1.82 9.44 -11.74
CA VAL A 190 3.01 10.10 -12.30
C VAL A 190 3.96 10.53 -11.19
N VAL A 191 3.45 11.20 -10.15
CA VAL A 191 4.27 11.63 -8.99
C VAL A 191 4.89 10.41 -8.29
N HIS A 192 4.14 9.32 -8.18
CA HIS A 192 4.58 8.06 -7.58
C HIS A 192 5.75 7.44 -8.35
N VAL A 193 5.64 7.33 -9.67
CA VAL A 193 6.72 6.83 -10.53
C VAL A 193 7.95 7.73 -10.49
N LEU A 194 7.77 9.06 -10.48
CA LEU A 194 8.89 10.00 -10.36
C LEU A 194 9.60 9.89 -9.00
N ALA A 195 8.85 9.67 -7.91
CA ALA A 195 9.42 9.41 -6.59
C ALA A 195 10.28 8.13 -6.59
N ILE A 196 9.88 7.09 -7.33
CA ILE A 196 10.66 5.85 -7.47
C ILE A 196 11.92 6.06 -8.32
N LEU A 197 11.81 6.73 -9.48
CA LEU A 197 12.91 6.79 -10.45
C LEU A 197 13.97 7.81 -10.07
N ILE A 198 13.56 8.97 -9.54
CA ILE A 198 14.44 10.11 -9.28
C ILE A 198 14.20 10.72 -7.88
N PRO A 199 14.31 9.92 -6.79
CA PRO A 199 13.95 10.34 -5.44
C PRO A 199 14.76 11.54 -4.95
N ASN A 200 16.01 11.71 -5.40
CA ASN A 200 16.92 12.74 -4.89
C ASN A 200 16.86 14.08 -5.66
N VAL A 201 16.03 14.18 -6.70
CA VAL A 201 15.93 15.41 -7.51
C VAL A 201 15.31 16.56 -6.71
N ALA A 202 15.89 17.75 -6.88
CA ALA A 202 15.43 19.00 -6.28
C ALA A 202 15.20 18.91 -4.75
N GLY A 203 16.06 18.17 -4.03
CA GLY A 203 15.93 18.03 -2.58
C GLY A 203 14.76 17.15 -2.17
N ARG A 204 14.55 16.02 -2.87
CA ARG A 204 13.49 15.05 -2.61
C ARG A 204 12.07 15.57 -2.86
N THR A 205 11.91 16.43 -3.87
CA THR A 205 10.60 17.03 -4.19
C THR A 205 9.53 15.98 -4.48
N PHE A 206 9.85 14.92 -5.24
CA PHE A 206 8.85 13.90 -5.60
C PHE A 206 8.40 13.04 -4.41
N PRO A 207 9.30 12.53 -3.55
CA PRO A 207 8.89 11.91 -2.28
C PRO A 207 8.02 12.82 -1.41
N TYR A 208 8.37 14.11 -1.25
CA TYR A 208 7.54 15.06 -0.50
C TYR A 208 6.18 15.30 -1.17
N ALA A 209 6.14 15.42 -2.49
CA ALA A 209 4.89 15.58 -3.23
C ALA A 209 3.98 14.36 -3.06
N LEU A 210 4.54 13.15 -3.18
CA LEU A 210 3.82 11.90 -2.97
C LEU A 210 3.29 11.79 -1.54
N LEU A 211 4.12 12.10 -0.54
CA LEU A 211 3.73 12.11 0.86
C LEU A 211 2.59 13.11 1.11
N THR A 212 2.71 14.32 0.57
CA THR A 212 1.71 15.38 0.74
C THR A 212 0.39 14.99 0.08
N LEU A 213 0.42 14.44 -1.14
CA LEU A 213 -0.76 13.98 -1.85
C LEU A 213 -1.43 12.79 -1.14
N GLY A 214 -0.64 11.84 -0.64
CA GLY A 214 -1.14 10.69 0.13
C GLY A 214 -1.84 11.13 1.43
N ILE A 215 -1.21 12.02 2.19
CA ILE A 215 -1.81 12.59 3.41
C ILE A 215 -3.07 13.41 3.06
N ALA A 216 -3.03 14.22 2.00
CA ALA A 216 -4.17 15.01 1.58
C ALA A 216 -5.36 14.11 1.20
N TYR A 217 -5.13 13.05 0.41
CA TYR A 217 -6.17 12.09 0.08
C TYR A 217 -6.71 11.37 1.33
N MET A 218 -5.83 10.94 2.24
CA MET A 218 -6.24 10.32 3.50
C MET A 218 -7.09 11.25 4.38
N ALA A 219 -6.72 12.53 4.50
CA ALA A 219 -7.40 13.46 5.39
C ALA A 219 -8.69 14.02 4.79
N PHE A 220 -8.68 14.34 3.48
CA PHE A 220 -9.77 15.06 2.82
C PHE A 220 -10.67 14.15 1.97
N GLY A 221 -10.17 12.99 1.54
CA GLY A 221 -10.91 12.01 0.74
C GLY A 221 -12.29 11.68 1.29
N PRO A 222 -12.42 11.31 2.59
CA PRO A 222 -13.70 10.94 3.18
C PRO A 222 -14.77 12.04 3.16
N TRP A 223 -14.40 13.32 3.02
CA TRP A 223 -15.32 14.45 3.18
C TRP A 223 -15.55 15.22 1.88
N LEU A 224 -14.50 15.41 1.09
CA LEU A 224 -14.50 16.31 -0.06
C LEU A 224 -14.48 15.60 -1.41
N TYR A 225 -14.25 14.28 -1.43
CA TYR A 225 -13.91 13.55 -2.66
C TYR A 225 -15.02 12.60 -3.14
N TRP A 226 -16.26 12.81 -2.68
CA TRP A 226 -17.40 12.03 -3.13
C TRP A 226 -17.78 12.39 -4.56
N ARG A 227 -18.00 11.37 -5.40
CA ARG A 227 -18.57 11.55 -6.74
C ARG A 227 -19.95 12.21 -6.61
N SER A 228 -20.22 13.18 -7.46
CA SER A 228 -21.58 13.70 -7.62
C SER A 228 -22.50 12.59 -8.14
N ALA A 229 -23.79 12.64 -7.83
CA ALA A 229 -24.76 11.62 -8.26
C ALA A 229 -24.78 11.42 -9.79
N GLU A 230 -24.45 12.46 -10.55
CA GLU A 230 -24.36 12.47 -12.01
C GLU A 230 -23.13 11.71 -12.54
N GLU A 231 -21.97 11.80 -11.86
CA GLU A 231 -20.75 11.07 -12.22
C GLU A 231 -20.84 9.58 -11.92
N SER A 232 -21.55 9.20 -10.85
CA SER A 232 -21.81 7.78 -10.54
C SER A 232 -22.68 7.11 -11.60
N GLN A 233 -23.71 7.80 -12.12
CA GLN A 233 -24.52 7.32 -13.25
C GLN A 233 -23.74 7.24 -14.56
N ALA A 234 -22.88 8.22 -14.84
CA ALA A 234 -22.02 8.18 -16.04
C ALA A 234 -21.03 7.01 -16.00
N ALA A 235 -20.42 6.73 -14.83
CA ALA A 235 -19.50 5.61 -14.66
C ALA A 235 -20.20 4.23 -14.75
N GLU A 236 -21.42 4.08 -14.23
CA GLU A 236 -22.24 2.88 -14.45
C GLU A 236 -22.62 2.69 -15.92
N THR A 237 -22.90 3.79 -16.62
CA THR A 237 -23.24 3.76 -18.05
C THR A 237 -22.02 3.38 -18.90
N ASP A 238 -20.82 3.83 -18.56
CA ASP A 238 -19.58 3.43 -19.24
C ASP A 238 -19.15 1.99 -18.88
N ALA A 239 -19.43 1.52 -17.66
CA ALA A 239 -19.17 0.14 -17.25
C ALA A 239 -20.08 -0.89 -17.91
N HIS A 240 -21.30 -0.49 -18.30
CA HIS A 240 -22.27 -1.34 -19.01
C HIS A 240 -22.43 -0.99 -20.50
N GLY A 241 -21.84 0.10 -20.96
CA GLY A 241 -21.96 0.64 -22.32
C GLY A 241 -20.78 0.25 -23.20
N ASN A 242 -20.65 -1.05 -23.47
CA ASN A 242 -20.04 -1.62 -24.68
C ASN A 242 -20.28 -3.14 -24.65
N ALA A 243 -21.55 -3.51 -24.78
CA ALA A 243 -21.98 -4.85 -25.16
C ALA A 243 -22.26 -4.88 -26.67
#